data_AF-A0A7S1D9I0-F1
#
_entry.id   AF-A0A7S1D9I0-F1
#
_cell.length_a   1.000
_cell.length_b   1.000
_cell.length_c   1.000
_cell.angle_alpha   90.00
_cell.angle_beta   90.00
_cell.angle_gamma   90.00
#
_symmetry.space_group_name_H-M   'P 1'
#
loop_
_entity.id
_entity.type
_entity.pdbx_description
1 polymer ?
#
loop_
_entity_poly.entity_id
_entity_poly.type
_entity_poly.pdbx_seq_one_letter_code
_entity_poly.pdbx_strand_id
1 'polypeptide(L)'
;TNALPWANATSDEDLFATKEKIMTESDKFFRSVGNGCQPVEQAFRAFFEEVRSMKYSQAPDYVKLRTLAEKMDDDIRLVAQNNPRGTVRRTTTRHGKKRTSAPTPQVQSKAQIIEVDDSDEDEQDEFHSAENDEEDDFYSCTEGGEDMEWDSSSPNTDRQQADSKPKAKNKVGIKVVVTKGPDEGLSFLLMNRESLVLGSSNLPHDRKLDKQHVQLTLQATKRVKKVIVKDLKSSSGTTLNGTTIGKGKEQTAFLSTTIGMGESTLSLVPLLPTELDVPASSPEEDLLAGSNERTSAR
;
A
#
# COMPACT_ATOMS: atom_id res chain seq x y z
N THR A 1 -8.97 22.41 -8.10
CA THR A 1 -7.60 22.95 -7.99
C THR A 1 -6.89 22.59 -9.27
N ASN A 2 -6.72 23.57 -10.15
CA ASN A 2 -6.06 23.31 -11.44
C ASN A 2 -4.57 23.08 -11.15
N ALA A 3 -4.10 21.86 -11.45
CA ALA A 3 -2.78 21.39 -11.04
C ALA A 3 -1.64 22.11 -11.75
N LEU A 4 -1.93 22.81 -12.85
CA LEU A 4 -0.95 23.50 -13.68
C LEU A 4 -1.38 24.96 -13.90
N PRO A 5 -0.45 25.91 -13.79
CA PRO A 5 -0.76 27.34 -13.87
C PRO A 5 -1.24 27.80 -15.27
N TRP A 6 -0.93 27.06 -16.33
CA TRP A 6 -1.44 27.29 -17.69
C TRP A 6 -2.76 26.57 -18.00
N ALA A 7 -3.38 25.87 -17.05
CA ALA A 7 -4.64 25.16 -17.27
C ALA A 7 -5.84 26.10 -17.56
N ASN A 8 -5.69 27.40 -17.28
CA ASN A 8 -6.71 28.41 -17.55
C ASN A 8 -6.44 29.22 -18.82
N ALA A 9 -5.43 28.85 -19.61
CA ALA A 9 -5.12 29.56 -20.83
C ALA A 9 -6.29 29.45 -21.83
N THR A 10 -6.65 30.56 -22.46
CA THR A 10 -7.81 30.65 -23.35
C THR A 10 -7.48 30.47 -24.83
N SER A 11 -6.20 30.51 -25.17
CA SER A 11 -5.67 30.29 -26.52
C SER A 11 -4.28 29.67 -26.46
N ASP A 12 -3.80 29.16 -27.61
CA ASP A 12 -2.45 28.62 -27.72
C ASP A 12 -1.37 29.69 -27.50
N GLU A 13 -1.63 30.92 -27.93
CA GLU A 13 -0.76 32.09 -27.70
C GLU A 13 -0.65 32.41 -26.20
N ASP A 14 -1.79 32.40 -25.48
CA ASP A 14 -1.87 32.63 -24.04
C ASP A 14 -1.20 31.48 -23.25
N LEU A 15 -1.36 30.25 -23.73
CA LEU A 15 -0.69 29.07 -23.17
C LEU A 15 0.82 29.15 -23.36
N PHE A 16 1.28 29.58 -24.53
CA PHE A 16 2.70 29.78 -24.82
C PHE A 16 3.29 30.90 -23.94
N ALA A 17 2.67 32.08 -23.90
CA ALA A 17 3.12 33.20 -23.09
C ALA A 17 3.11 32.89 -21.59
N THR A 18 2.09 32.19 -21.09
CA THR A 18 2.01 31.75 -19.69
C THR A 18 3.11 30.75 -19.36
N LYS A 19 3.37 29.78 -20.24
CA LYS A 19 4.49 28.83 -20.05
C LYS A 19 5.82 29.55 -20.08
N GLU A 20 6.04 30.44 -21.04
CA GLU A 20 7.29 31.19 -21.17
C GLU A 20 7.57 32.03 -19.93
N LYS A 21 6.59 32.82 -19.47
CA LYS A 21 6.70 33.64 -18.26
C LYS A 21 7.02 32.83 -17.01
N ILE A 22 6.38 31.67 -16.85
CA ILE A 22 6.62 30.80 -15.68
C ILE A 22 8.02 30.20 -15.74
N MET A 23 8.50 29.86 -16.93
CA MET A 23 9.83 29.28 -17.10
C MET A 23 10.95 30.31 -16.89
N THR A 24 10.76 31.57 -17.29
CA THR A 24 11.75 32.64 -17.11
C THR A 24 11.72 33.28 -15.73
N GLU A 25 10.53 33.53 -15.16
CA GLU A 25 10.40 34.36 -13.95
C GLU A 25 10.17 33.56 -12.66
N SER A 26 9.76 32.29 -12.74
CA SER A 26 9.19 31.61 -11.57
C SER A 26 10.09 30.53 -10.97
N ASP A 27 11.14 30.99 -10.29
CA ASP A 27 11.79 30.21 -9.22
C ASP A 27 10.75 29.66 -8.23
N LYS A 28 9.65 30.38 -8.03
CA LYS A 28 8.53 29.98 -7.18
C LYS A 28 7.81 28.72 -7.67
N PHE A 29 7.63 28.53 -8.98
CA PHE A 29 6.97 27.33 -9.51
C PHE A 29 7.83 26.11 -9.26
N PHE A 30 9.10 26.16 -9.67
CA PHE A 30 10.02 25.04 -9.49
C PHE A 30 10.19 24.72 -8.01
N ARG A 31 10.37 25.74 -7.15
CA ARG A 31 10.41 25.54 -5.69
C ARG A 31 9.13 24.92 -5.12
N SER A 32 7.97 25.31 -5.64
CA SER A 32 6.70 24.71 -5.24
C SER A 32 6.59 23.25 -5.67
N VAL A 33 7.07 22.90 -6.87
CA VAL A 33 7.01 21.54 -7.40
C VAL A 33 8.02 20.64 -6.70
N GLY A 34 9.25 21.11 -6.53
CA GLY A 34 10.31 20.41 -5.80
C GLY A 34 10.14 20.43 -4.29
N ASN A 35 9.14 21.15 -3.75
CA ASN A 35 8.93 21.34 -2.32
C ASN A 35 10.21 21.83 -1.59
N GLY A 36 10.97 22.72 -2.24
CA GLY A 36 12.26 23.23 -1.77
C GLY A 36 13.46 22.30 -1.97
N CYS A 37 13.28 21.18 -2.67
CA CYS A 37 14.36 20.25 -2.99
C CYS A 37 15.11 20.66 -4.27
N GLN A 38 16.29 21.26 -4.10
CA GLN A 38 17.16 21.74 -5.19
C GLN A 38 17.45 20.69 -6.29
N PRO A 39 17.82 19.42 -6.00
CA PRO A 39 18.03 18.41 -7.04
C PRO A 39 16.79 18.16 -7.91
N VAL A 40 15.63 17.97 -7.28
CA VAL A 40 14.36 17.75 -7.98
C VAL A 40 13.98 18.97 -8.82
N GLU A 41 14.21 20.18 -8.29
CA GLU A 41 14.01 21.44 -9.02
C GLU A 41 14.88 21.51 -10.28
N GLN A 42 16.18 21.16 -10.18
CA GLN A 42 17.11 21.17 -11.30
C GLN A 42 16.75 20.12 -12.35
N ALA A 43 16.38 18.92 -11.92
CA ALA A 43 15.97 17.85 -12.83
C ALA A 43 14.69 18.22 -13.60
N PHE A 44 13.71 18.83 -12.92
CA PHE A 44 12.51 19.39 -13.56
C PHE A 44 12.84 20.47 -14.59
N ARG A 45 13.76 21.40 -14.27
CA ARG A 45 14.19 22.44 -15.21
C ARG A 45 14.84 21.83 -16.46
N ALA A 46 15.77 20.90 -16.27
CA ALA A 46 16.44 20.22 -17.38
C ALA A 46 15.44 19.49 -18.30
N PHE A 47 14.44 18.82 -17.70
CA PHE A 47 13.37 18.17 -18.47
C PHE A 47 12.57 19.17 -19.32
N PHE A 48 12.12 20.27 -18.73
CA PHE A 48 11.33 21.27 -19.45
C PHE A 48 12.13 22.01 -20.52
N GLU A 49 13.40 22.30 -20.27
CA GLU A 49 14.30 22.92 -21.23
C GLU A 49 14.54 22.01 -22.43
N GLU A 50 14.74 20.72 -22.18
CA GLU A 50 14.88 19.72 -23.24
C GLU A 50 13.61 19.64 -24.10
N VAL A 51 12.42 19.49 -23.48
CA VAL A 51 11.14 19.45 -24.19
C VAL A 51 10.89 20.73 -25.00
N ARG A 52 11.33 21.89 -24.51
CA ARG A 52 11.17 23.18 -25.21
C ARG A 52 12.14 23.33 -26.38
N SER A 53 13.33 22.76 -26.28
CA SER A 53 14.33 22.81 -27.36
C SER A 53 13.90 22.01 -28.60
N MET A 54 12.96 21.07 -28.44
CA MET A 54 12.44 20.27 -29.54
C MET A 54 11.56 21.09 -30.46
N LYS A 55 11.85 21.06 -31.76
CA LYS A 55 10.94 21.62 -32.77
C LYS A 55 9.69 20.75 -32.87
N TYR A 56 8.54 21.36 -33.15
CA TYR A 56 7.26 20.66 -33.31
C TYR A 56 7.30 19.55 -34.38
N SER A 57 8.21 19.65 -35.35
CA SER A 57 8.42 18.66 -36.42
C SER A 57 9.42 17.54 -36.10
N GLN A 58 10.13 17.62 -34.97
CA GLN A 58 11.10 16.60 -34.57
C GLN A 58 10.44 15.55 -33.68
N ALA A 59 10.70 14.27 -33.98
CA ALA A 59 10.31 13.19 -33.09
C ALA A 59 11.04 13.37 -31.74
N PRO A 60 10.33 13.31 -30.60
CA PRO A 60 10.95 13.41 -29.30
C PRO A 60 11.98 12.29 -29.10
N ASP A 61 13.13 12.61 -28.52
CA ASP A 61 14.04 11.58 -28.01
C ASP A 61 13.45 11.01 -26.70
N TYR A 62 12.57 10.04 -26.87
CA TYR A 62 11.91 9.37 -25.75
C TYR A 62 12.90 8.68 -24.81
N VAL A 63 14.09 8.28 -25.28
CA VAL A 63 15.11 7.66 -24.44
C VAL A 63 15.69 8.71 -23.49
N LYS A 64 16.10 9.87 -24.02
CA LYS A 64 16.63 10.97 -23.20
C LYS A 64 15.60 11.50 -22.21
N LEU A 65 14.34 11.66 -22.64
CA LEU A 65 13.25 12.09 -21.76
C LEU A 65 12.98 11.06 -20.64
N ARG A 66 13.04 9.76 -20.96
CA ARG A 66 12.89 8.70 -19.98
C ARG A 66 14.01 8.73 -18.95
N THR A 67 15.27 8.88 -19.38
CA THR A 67 16.41 8.97 -18.47
C THR A 67 16.30 10.17 -17.53
N LEU A 68 15.80 11.32 -18.02
CA LEU A 68 15.55 12.49 -17.17
C LEU A 68 14.42 12.24 -16.16
N ALA A 69 13.36 11.55 -16.56
CA ALA A 69 12.25 11.20 -15.67
C ALA A 69 12.67 10.18 -14.60
N GLU A 70 13.45 9.16 -14.97
CA GLU A 70 14.02 8.18 -14.04
C GLU A 70 14.94 8.86 -13.03
N LYS A 71 15.80 9.78 -13.48
CA LYS A 71 16.65 10.57 -12.61
C LYS A 71 15.85 11.40 -11.60
N MET A 72 14.74 12.01 -12.03
CA MET A 72 13.84 12.72 -11.12
C MET A 72 13.25 11.81 -10.04
N ASP A 73 12.80 10.61 -10.42
CA ASP A 73 12.23 9.65 -9.47
C ASP A 73 13.28 9.21 -8.43
N ASP A 74 14.52 9.00 -8.87
CA ASP A 74 15.63 8.66 -7.98
C ASP A 74 15.98 9.82 -7.03
N ASP A 75 16.02 11.06 -7.53
CA ASP A 75 16.24 12.25 -6.70
C ASP A 75 15.12 12.43 -5.66
N ILE A 76 13.86 12.21 -6.03
CA ILE A 76 12.71 12.26 -5.11
C ILE A 76 12.84 11.18 -4.04
N ARG A 77 13.22 9.95 -4.42
CA ARG A 77 13.45 8.83 -3.48
C ARG A 77 14.58 9.11 -2.51
N LEU A 78 15.70 9.63 -3.00
CA LEU A 78 16.87 9.96 -2.18
C LEU A 78 16.49 11.03 -1.13
N VAL A 79 15.69 12.01 -1.53
CA VAL A 79 15.23 13.08 -0.63
C VAL A 79 14.26 12.55 0.41
N ALA A 80 13.37 11.63 0.03
CA ALA A 80 12.46 10.96 0.96
C ALA A 80 13.23 10.11 1.98
N GLN A 81 14.32 9.44 1.57
CA GLN A 81 15.18 8.66 2.46
C GLN A 81 15.98 9.53 3.43
N ASN A 82 16.47 10.69 2.97
CA ASN A 82 17.30 11.59 3.77
C ASN A 82 16.50 12.50 4.72
N ASN A 83 15.18 12.62 4.54
CA ASN A 83 14.29 13.41 5.41
C ASN A 83 13.21 12.55 6.11
N PRO A 84 13.59 11.55 6.93
CA PRO A 84 12.61 10.69 7.63
C PRO A 84 11.81 11.43 8.72
N ARG A 85 12.14 12.70 9.02
CA ARG A 85 11.57 13.50 10.12
C ARG A 85 10.83 14.75 9.67
N GLY A 86 10.19 14.70 8.50
CA GLY A 86 9.14 15.66 8.14
C GLY A 86 7.89 15.46 8.98
N THR A 87 7.95 15.79 10.27
CA THR A 87 6.76 16.07 11.07
C THR A 87 6.01 17.15 10.31
N VAL A 88 4.97 16.74 9.57
CA VAL A 88 3.98 17.65 9.02
C VAL A 88 3.37 18.36 10.22
N ARG A 89 4.01 19.47 10.64
CA ARG A 89 3.41 20.47 11.50
C ARG A 89 2.24 20.98 10.67
N ARG A 90 1.09 20.32 10.84
CA ARG A 90 -0.20 20.95 10.62
C ARG A 90 -0.18 22.17 11.52
N THR A 91 0.22 23.30 10.96
CA THR A 91 -0.18 24.62 11.42
C THR A 91 -1.70 24.63 11.32
N THR A 92 -2.34 24.10 12.36
CA THR A 92 -3.73 24.39 12.64
C THR A 92 -3.72 25.87 12.97
N THR A 93 -4.05 26.70 11.98
CA THR A 93 -4.53 28.05 12.22
C THR A 93 -5.82 27.90 13.01
N ARG A 94 -5.69 27.76 14.33
CA ARG A 94 -6.78 27.93 15.28
C ARG A 94 -7.24 29.36 15.09
N HIS A 95 -8.33 29.55 14.36
CA HIS A 95 -9.12 30.76 14.45
C HIS A 95 -9.60 30.88 15.91
N GLY A 96 -8.83 31.62 16.70
CA GLY A 96 -9.17 32.02 18.04
C GLY A 96 -10.43 32.88 17.99
N LYS A 97 -11.56 32.25 18.30
CA LYS A 97 -12.80 32.94 18.64
C LYS A 97 -12.51 33.67 19.97
N LYS A 98 -12.44 35.00 19.92
CA LYS A 98 -12.33 35.89 21.08
C LYS A 98 -13.40 35.49 22.12
N ARG A 99 -12.98 34.87 23.22
CA ARG A 99 -13.76 34.83 24.46
C ARG A 99 -13.10 35.80 25.43
N THR A 100 -13.86 36.82 25.77
CA THR A 100 -13.62 37.75 26.87
C THR A 100 -13.49 36.96 28.17
N SER A 101 -12.31 37.00 28.80
CA SER A 101 -12.07 36.45 30.13
C SER A 101 -12.15 37.54 31.19
N ALA A 102 -12.98 37.30 32.21
CA ALA A 102 -12.94 37.99 33.49
C ALA A 102 -11.65 37.64 34.27
N PRO A 103 -11.21 38.47 35.25
CA PRO A 103 -9.95 38.28 35.95
C PRO A 103 -10.10 37.36 37.17
N THR A 104 -9.18 36.43 37.37
CA THR A 104 -9.05 35.61 38.60
C THR A 104 -7.57 35.26 38.82
N PRO A 105 -7.07 35.21 40.07
CA PRO A 105 -5.76 35.74 40.42
C PRO A 105 -4.60 34.74 40.35
N GLN A 106 -3.40 35.34 40.29
CA GLN A 106 -2.08 34.71 40.41
C GLN A 106 -1.97 33.85 41.67
N VAL A 107 -1.53 32.60 41.49
CA VAL A 107 -0.88 31.80 42.52
C VAL A 107 0.51 31.43 42.00
N GLN A 108 1.53 31.81 42.76
CA GLN A 108 2.93 31.46 42.54
C GLN A 108 3.24 30.12 43.22
N SER A 109 3.86 29.20 42.49
CA SER A 109 4.63 28.06 43.04
C SER A 109 5.79 27.81 42.06
N LYS A 110 7.00 28.28 42.38
CA LYS A 110 8.06 27.68 43.22
C LYS A 110 8.46 26.28 42.74
N ALA A 111 9.61 26.26 42.06
CA ALA A 111 10.30 25.08 41.57
C ALA A 111 10.85 24.22 42.72
N GLN A 112 10.78 22.90 42.56
CA GLN A 112 11.62 21.94 43.24
C GLN A 112 12.11 20.89 42.24
N ILE A 113 13.42 20.74 42.22
CA ILE A 113 14.18 19.69 41.54
C ILE A 113 14.06 18.44 42.43
N ILE A 114 13.68 17.31 41.83
CA ILE A 114 13.77 16.00 42.49
C ILE A 114 14.69 15.15 41.61
N GLU A 115 15.88 14.89 42.14
CA GLU A 115 16.73 13.76 41.74
C GLU A 115 16.05 12.48 42.23
N VAL A 116 15.89 11.48 41.36
CA VAL A 116 15.46 10.14 41.77
C VAL A 116 16.52 9.15 41.33
N ASP A 117 16.91 8.41 42.35
CA ASP A 117 17.96 7.43 42.55
C ASP A 117 17.62 6.06 41.94
N ASP A 118 18.67 5.27 41.77
CA ASP A 118 18.69 3.87 41.37
C ASP A 118 17.76 2.99 42.20
N SER A 119 17.07 2.04 41.57
CA SER A 119 16.56 0.82 42.22
C SER A 119 16.33 -0.28 41.17
N ASP A 120 17.28 -1.22 41.13
CA ASP A 120 17.13 -2.61 40.71
C ASP A 120 16.02 -3.29 41.52
N GLU A 121 15.02 -3.90 40.86
CA GLU A 121 14.32 -5.07 41.40
C GLU A 121 13.89 -6.03 40.27
N ASP A 122 14.42 -7.25 40.37
CA ASP A 122 14.01 -8.48 39.70
C ASP A 122 12.55 -8.85 40.03
N GLU A 123 11.69 -9.11 39.04
CA GLU A 123 10.56 -10.02 39.26
C GLU A 123 10.35 -10.94 38.04
N GLN A 124 10.54 -12.23 38.33
CA GLN A 124 10.16 -13.38 37.53
C GLN A 124 8.64 -13.43 37.48
N ASP A 125 8.04 -13.54 36.29
CA ASP A 125 6.61 -13.78 36.19
C ASP A 125 6.30 -15.05 35.40
N GLU A 126 5.48 -15.84 36.08
CA GLU A 126 5.30 -17.27 35.99
C GLU A 126 4.33 -17.65 34.86
N PHE A 127 4.57 -18.83 34.31
CA PHE A 127 3.94 -19.38 33.13
C PHE A 127 2.58 -19.99 33.50
N HIS A 128 1.46 -19.38 33.10
CA HIS A 128 0.15 -20.03 33.14
C HIS A 128 -0.29 -20.47 31.74
N SER A 129 -0.10 -21.77 31.46
CA SER A 129 -0.75 -22.46 30.35
C SER A 129 -2.19 -22.77 30.76
N ALA A 130 -3.16 -22.18 30.06
CA ALA A 130 -4.54 -22.61 30.13
C ALA A 130 -4.78 -23.63 29.01
N GLU A 131 -4.78 -24.89 29.40
CA GLU A 131 -5.36 -25.99 28.66
C GLU A 131 -6.88 -25.80 28.68
N ASN A 132 -7.49 -25.51 27.52
CA ASN A 132 -8.92 -25.68 27.33
C ASN A 132 -9.09 -26.86 26.35
N ASP A 133 -9.29 -27.99 27.00
CA ASP A 133 -9.84 -29.24 26.52
C ASP A 133 -11.37 -29.10 26.34
N GLU A 134 -11.99 -30.15 25.80
CA GLU A 134 -13.44 -30.41 25.63
C GLU A 134 -14.01 -29.92 24.28
N GLU A 135 -14.28 -30.81 23.31
CA GLU A 135 -15.44 -31.74 23.23
C GLU A 135 -16.75 -30.91 23.17
N ASP A 136 -17.74 -31.11 22.30
CA ASP A 136 -18.22 -32.30 21.63
C ASP A 136 -19.42 -31.88 20.72
N ASP A 137 -19.93 -32.83 19.95
CA ASP A 137 -21.31 -32.95 19.44
C ASP A 137 -21.82 -32.03 18.31
N PHE A 138 -22.06 -32.52 17.07
CA PHE A 138 -23.05 -33.53 16.62
C PHE A 138 -24.48 -32.96 16.43
N TYR A 139 -25.14 -33.44 15.36
CA TYR A 139 -26.46 -33.09 14.77
C TYR A 139 -26.49 -31.90 13.78
N SER A 140 -27.17 -31.95 12.63
CA SER A 140 -28.06 -32.95 12.05
C SER A 140 -28.17 -32.69 10.55
N CYS A 141 -28.11 -33.75 9.75
CA CYS A 141 -28.78 -33.75 8.46
C CYS A 141 -30.28 -33.48 8.68
N THR A 142 -30.83 -32.47 8.03
CA THR A 142 -32.26 -32.43 7.69
C THR A 142 -32.35 -32.41 6.18
N GLU A 143 -32.44 -33.63 5.67
CA GLU A 143 -33.00 -34.00 4.39
C GLU A 143 -34.53 -33.89 4.49
N GLY A 144 -35.17 -33.34 3.46
CA GLY A 144 -36.62 -33.15 3.35
C GLY A 144 -37.00 -31.66 3.35
N GLY A 145 -37.69 -31.13 2.36
CA GLY A 145 -38.32 -31.67 1.17
C GLY A 145 -39.14 -30.54 0.53
N GLU A 146 -39.74 -30.85 -0.62
CA GLU A 146 -40.94 -30.20 -1.15
C GLU A 146 -40.73 -28.84 -1.86
N ASP A 147 -40.39 -28.94 -3.16
CA ASP A 147 -41.27 -28.50 -4.26
C ASP A 147 -42.36 -27.49 -3.88
N MET A 148 -42.05 -26.20 -4.01
CA MET A 148 -43.06 -25.14 -4.12
C MET A 148 -42.92 -24.41 -5.45
N GLU A 149 -43.48 -25.05 -6.48
CA GLU A 149 -43.90 -24.38 -7.71
C GLU A 149 -45.10 -23.48 -7.39
N TRP A 150 -44.83 -22.25 -6.95
CA TRP A 150 -45.86 -21.22 -6.88
C TRP A 150 -45.81 -20.35 -8.14
N ASP A 151 -46.51 -20.82 -9.17
CA ASP A 151 -46.91 -20.04 -10.34
C ASP A 151 -47.90 -18.94 -9.88
N SER A 152 -47.35 -17.77 -9.54
CA SER A 152 -48.10 -16.53 -9.40
C SER A 152 -47.85 -15.66 -10.62
N SER A 153 -48.51 -16.05 -11.70
CA SER A 153 -48.78 -15.21 -12.85
C SER A 153 -49.48 -13.90 -12.42
N SER A 154 -48.71 -12.82 -12.24
CA SER A 154 -49.23 -11.45 -12.15
C SER A 154 -48.91 -10.71 -13.45
N PRO A 155 -49.92 -10.27 -14.22
CA PRO A 155 -49.71 -9.55 -15.46
C PRO A 155 -49.45 -8.06 -15.18
N ASN A 156 -48.60 -7.48 -16.02
CA ASN A 156 -48.40 -6.04 -16.22
C ASN A 156 -47.75 -5.24 -15.09
N THR A 157 -46.43 -5.11 -15.21
CA THR A 157 -45.84 -3.76 -15.21
C THR A 157 -44.64 -3.73 -16.15
N ASP A 158 -44.87 -3.28 -17.38
CA ASP A 158 -43.85 -2.81 -18.34
C ASP A 158 -43.12 -1.60 -17.76
N ARG A 159 -42.31 -1.84 -16.73
CA ARG A 159 -41.43 -0.86 -16.14
C ARG A 159 -40.04 -1.25 -16.56
N GLN A 160 -39.60 -0.66 -17.67
CA GLN A 160 -38.26 -0.66 -18.22
C GLN A 160 -37.20 -0.85 -17.12
N GLN A 161 -36.85 -2.10 -16.84
CA GLN A 161 -35.65 -2.45 -16.10
C GLN A 161 -34.51 -2.19 -17.07
N ALA A 162 -34.07 -0.93 -17.10
CA ALA A 162 -32.78 -0.60 -17.68
C ALA A 162 -31.74 -1.49 -17.00
N ASP A 163 -31.09 -2.33 -17.80
CA ASP A 163 -29.92 -3.13 -17.45
C ASP A 163 -28.90 -2.26 -16.73
N SER A 164 -29.03 -2.16 -15.42
CA SER A 164 -28.04 -1.52 -14.57
C SER A 164 -26.89 -2.50 -14.44
N LYS A 165 -26.06 -2.55 -15.50
CA LYS A 165 -24.79 -3.28 -15.50
C LYS A 165 -24.12 -3.02 -14.15
N PRO A 166 -23.83 -4.07 -13.35
CA PRO A 166 -23.27 -3.90 -12.02
C PRO A 166 -22.00 -3.06 -12.18
N LYS A 167 -22.03 -1.83 -11.66
CA LYS A 167 -20.86 -0.94 -11.73
C LYS A 167 -19.73 -1.65 -11.01
N ALA A 168 -18.74 -2.11 -11.77
CA ALA A 168 -17.57 -2.77 -11.25
C ALA A 168 -16.96 -1.88 -10.16
N LYS A 169 -17.12 -2.29 -8.90
CA LYS A 169 -16.49 -1.59 -7.78
C LYS A 169 -15.00 -1.75 -8.01
N ASN A 170 -14.30 -0.66 -8.29
CA ASN A 170 -12.83 -0.65 -8.45
C ASN A 170 -12.20 -1.38 -7.26
N LYS A 171 -11.78 -2.63 -7.47
CA LYS A 171 -11.12 -3.45 -6.46
C LYS A 171 -9.72 -2.89 -6.31
N VAL A 172 -9.46 -2.25 -5.16
CA VAL A 172 -8.14 -1.72 -4.84
C VAL A 172 -7.39 -2.78 -4.05
N GLY A 173 -6.32 -3.32 -4.64
CA GLY A 173 -5.46 -4.32 -4.00
C GLY A 173 -3.97 -3.99 -4.11
N ILE A 174 -3.16 -4.81 -3.46
CA ILE A 174 -1.69 -4.86 -3.54
C ILE A 174 -1.29 -6.31 -3.80
N LYS A 175 -0.29 -6.50 -4.66
CA LYS A 175 0.35 -7.81 -4.89
C LYS A 175 1.60 -7.90 -4.02
N VAL A 176 1.65 -8.91 -3.17
CA VAL A 176 2.81 -9.23 -2.32
C VAL A 176 3.62 -10.26 -3.06
N VAL A 177 4.86 -9.96 -3.43
CA VAL A 177 5.72 -10.86 -4.23
C VAL A 177 6.93 -11.26 -3.41
N VAL A 178 7.26 -12.56 -3.39
CA VAL A 178 8.51 -13.05 -2.83
C VAL A 178 9.64 -12.74 -3.81
N THR A 179 10.52 -11.82 -3.44
CA THR A 179 11.63 -11.36 -4.31
C THR A 179 12.95 -12.03 -4.03
N LYS A 180 13.11 -12.66 -2.86
CA LYS A 180 14.29 -13.47 -2.49
C LYS A 180 13.85 -14.58 -1.56
N GLY A 181 14.54 -15.71 -1.61
CA GLY A 181 14.35 -16.84 -0.68
C GLY A 181 14.02 -18.14 -1.42
N PRO A 182 13.74 -19.22 -0.67
CA PRO A 182 13.43 -20.54 -1.24
C PRO A 182 12.18 -20.56 -2.13
N ASP A 183 11.24 -19.67 -1.86
CA ASP A 183 9.94 -19.55 -2.54
C ASP A 183 9.87 -18.33 -3.48
N GLU A 184 11.01 -17.92 -4.06
CA GLU A 184 11.10 -16.77 -4.97
C GLU A 184 10.11 -16.89 -6.16
N GLY A 185 9.44 -15.78 -6.46
CA GLY A 185 8.46 -15.70 -7.56
C GLY A 185 7.02 -16.00 -7.14
N LEU A 186 6.78 -16.57 -5.96
CA LEU A 186 5.43 -16.69 -5.43
C LEU A 186 4.82 -15.31 -5.18
N SER A 187 3.52 -15.19 -5.41
CA SER A 187 2.81 -13.93 -5.17
C SER A 187 1.44 -14.16 -4.56
N PHE A 188 1.04 -13.22 -3.72
CA PHE A 188 -0.21 -13.23 -2.99
C PHE A 188 -0.96 -11.92 -3.26
N LEU A 189 -2.27 -12.00 -3.38
CA LEU A 189 -3.11 -10.81 -3.55
C LEU A 189 -3.67 -10.40 -2.19
N LEU A 190 -3.50 -9.13 -1.84
CA LEU A 190 -4.04 -8.53 -0.63
C LEU A 190 -5.06 -7.46 -1.01
N MET A 191 -6.34 -7.73 -0.75
CA MET A 191 -7.43 -6.82 -1.10
C MET A 191 -7.79 -5.88 0.07
N ASN A 192 -8.53 -4.81 -0.23
CA ASN A 192 -8.87 -3.80 0.77
C ASN A 192 -9.70 -4.42 1.92
N ARG A 193 -9.28 -4.15 3.17
CA ARG A 193 -9.85 -4.68 4.42
C ARG A 193 -9.63 -6.17 4.68
N GLU A 194 -8.89 -6.86 3.82
CA GLU A 194 -8.47 -8.22 4.10
C GLU A 194 -7.17 -8.21 4.91
N SER A 195 -7.00 -9.26 5.71
CA SER A 195 -5.75 -9.59 6.36
C SER A 195 -5.20 -10.87 5.76
N LEU A 196 -3.93 -10.86 5.38
CA LEU A 196 -3.20 -12.03 4.89
C LEU A 196 -2.20 -12.46 5.96
N VAL A 197 -2.31 -13.68 6.44
CA VAL A 197 -1.32 -14.28 7.34
C VAL A 197 -0.35 -15.11 6.50
N LEU A 198 0.94 -14.85 6.64
CA LEU A 198 2.01 -15.57 5.97
C LEU A 198 2.86 -16.30 7.00
N GLY A 199 3.27 -17.51 6.64
CA GLY A 199 4.11 -18.40 7.44
C GLY A 199 4.47 -19.63 6.60
N SER A 200 4.94 -20.68 7.26
CA SER A 200 5.38 -21.92 6.58
C SER A 200 4.26 -22.64 5.82
N SER A 201 2.98 -22.37 6.11
CA SER A 201 1.86 -22.92 5.32
C SER A 201 1.78 -22.36 3.90
N ASN A 202 2.25 -21.12 3.70
CA ASN A 202 2.18 -20.40 2.43
C ASN A 202 3.52 -20.40 1.69
N LEU A 203 4.61 -20.60 2.44
CA LEU A 203 6.00 -20.59 1.99
C LEU A 203 6.67 -21.87 2.53
N PRO A 204 6.35 -23.05 1.95
CA PRO A 204 6.71 -24.35 2.52
C PRO A 204 8.21 -24.65 2.45
N HIS A 205 8.97 -23.96 1.60
CA HIS A 205 10.40 -24.23 1.43
C HIS A 205 11.28 -23.42 2.41
N ASP A 206 10.74 -22.36 3.03
CA ASP A 206 11.46 -21.58 4.04
C ASP A 206 11.34 -22.19 5.45
N ARG A 207 12.38 -22.95 5.82
CA ARG A 207 12.45 -23.68 7.09
C ARG A 207 12.57 -22.79 8.33
N LYS A 208 12.88 -21.50 8.17
CA LYS A 208 13.01 -20.56 9.29
C LYS A 208 11.70 -19.81 9.60
N LEU A 209 10.64 -20.11 8.87
CA LEU A 209 9.32 -19.55 9.12
C LEU A 209 8.51 -20.40 10.10
N ASP A 210 7.86 -19.71 11.04
CA ASP A 210 6.83 -20.33 11.86
C ASP A 210 5.55 -20.56 11.06
N LYS A 211 4.64 -21.40 11.58
CA LYS A 211 3.32 -21.67 10.96
C LYS A 211 2.54 -20.38 10.67
N GLN A 212 2.60 -19.42 11.59
CA GLN A 212 2.05 -18.08 11.45
C GLN A 212 3.14 -17.08 11.83
N HIS A 213 3.73 -16.42 10.85
CA HIS A 213 4.91 -15.58 11.07
C HIS A 213 4.56 -14.10 11.10
N VAL A 214 3.86 -13.64 10.07
CA VAL A 214 3.52 -12.23 9.87
C VAL A 214 2.08 -12.09 9.39
N GLN A 215 1.38 -11.07 9.90
CA GLN A 215 0.06 -10.68 9.41
C GLN A 215 0.17 -9.33 8.68
N LEU A 216 -0.33 -9.30 7.45
CA LEU A 216 -0.40 -8.12 6.59
C LEU A 216 -1.85 -7.65 6.48
N THR A 217 -2.12 -6.41 6.87
CA THR A 217 -3.46 -5.82 6.79
C THR A 217 -3.43 -4.59 5.89
N LEU A 218 -4.21 -4.61 4.80
CA LEU A 218 -4.28 -3.47 3.88
C LEU A 218 -5.27 -2.42 4.38
N GLN A 219 -4.76 -1.25 4.72
CA GLN A 219 -5.56 -0.06 4.97
C GLN A 219 -5.50 0.86 3.75
N ALA A 220 -6.38 0.61 2.77
CA ALA A 220 -6.51 1.48 1.61
C ALA A 220 -7.50 2.63 1.90
N THR A 221 -6.97 3.85 1.95
CA THR A 221 -7.78 5.07 1.94
C THR A 221 -7.84 5.65 0.52
N LYS A 222 -8.76 6.59 0.26
CA LYS A 222 -8.86 7.27 -1.05
C LYS A 222 -7.56 7.91 -1.55
N ARG A 223 -6.61 8.20 -0.65
CA ARG A 223 -5.36 8.93 -0.97
C ARG A 223 -4.09 8.12 -0.76
N VAL A 224 -4.10 7.21 0.21
CA VAL A 224 -2.90 6.47 0.62
C VAL A 224 -3.26 5.01 0.80
N LYS A 225 -2.45 4.15 0.19
CA LYS A 225 -2.44 2.71 0.44
C LYS A 225 -1.28 2.44 1.40
N LYS A 226 -1.59 1.96 2.60
CA LYS A 226 -0.58 1.53 3.58
C LYS A 226 -0.87 0.11 4.02
N VAL A 227 0.17 -0.67 4.25
CA VAL A 227 0.09 -2.04 4.74
C VAL A 227 0.56 -2.04 6.18
N ILE A 228 -0.26 -2.52 7.10
CA ILE A 228 0.17 -2.75 8.48
C ILE A 228 0.78 -4.15 8.53
N VAL A 229 2.02 -4.22 9.00
CA VAL A 229 2.79 -5.44 9.16
C VAL A 229 2.88 -5.73 10.65
N LYS A 230 2.33 -6.87 11.07
CA LYS A 230 2.36 -7.33 12.45
C LYS A 230 3.18 -8.60 12.55
N ASP A 231 4.22 -8.59 13.37
CA ASP A 231 4.94 -9.81 13.71
C ASP A 231 4.12 -10.64 14.68
N LEU A 232 3.82 -11.90 14.36
CA LEU A 232 3.01 -12.80 15.19
C LEU A 232 3.85 -13.55 16.24
N LYS A 233 4.80 -12.83 16.85
CA LYS A 233 5.78 -13.36 17.81
C LYS A 233 6.69 -14.41 17.19
N SER A 234 7.16 -14.15 15.98
CA SER A 234 7.96 -15.13 15.25
C SER A 234 9.29 -15.46 15.95
N SER A 235 9.80 -16.66 15.72
CA SER A 235 11.05 -17.19 16.24
C SER A 235 12.24 -16.42 15.66
N SER A 236 12.29 -16.27 14.33
CA SER A 236 13.35 -15.55 13.61
C SER A 236 13.20 -14.03 13.61
N GLY A 237 12.04 -13.51 14.01
CA GLY A 237 11.70 -12.09 13.87
C GLY A 237 11.27 -11.70 12.45
N THR A 238 10.81 -10.45 12.32
CA THR A 238 10.42 -9.82 11.05
C THR A 238 11.17 -8.51 10.88
N THR A 239 11.64 -8.19 9.67
CA THR A 239 12.34 -6.94 9.35
C THR A 239 11.58 -6.13 8.30
N LEU A 240 11.60 -4.80 8.42
CA LEU A 240 11.10 -3.86 7.42
C LEU A 240 12.22 -2.94 6.96
N ASN A 241 12.54 -2.99 5.66
CA ASN A 241 13.69 -2.27 5.08
C ASN A 241 14.98 -2.49 5.89
N GLY A 242 15.21 -3.72 6.36
CA GLY A 242 16.37 -4.08 7.18
C GLY A 242 16.26 -3.72 8.67
N THR A 243 15.20 -3.04 9.11
CA THR A 243 14.97 -2.74 10.54
C THR A 243 14.06 -3.79 11.17
N THR A 244 14.52 -4.43 12.25
CA THR A 244 13.73 -5.45 12.95
C THR A 244 12.52 -4.84 13.66
N ILE A 245 11.33 -5.40 13.43
CA ILE A 245 10.13 -5.08 14.20
C ILE A 245 10.16 -5.88 15.51
N GLY A 246 9.74 -5.29 16.63
CA GLY A 246 9.59 -6.03 17.88
C GLY A 246 8.49 -7.09 17.80
N LYS A 247 8.67 -8.22 18.49
CA LYS A 247 7.69 -9.32 18.53
C LYS A 247 6.30 -8.83 18.97
N GLY A 248 5.26 -9.19 18.24
CA GLY A 248 3.88 -8.75 18.51
C GLY A 248 3.58 -7.28 18.17
N LYS A 249 4.59 -6.49 17.74
CA LYS A 249 4.40 -5.08 17.38
C LYS A 249 3.96 -4.94 15.93
N GLU A 250 3.23 -3.86 15.70
CA GLU A 250 2.74 -3.47 14.38
C GLU A 250 3.57 -2.30 13.85
N GLN A 251 3.95 -2.36 12.59
CA GLN A 251 4.62 -1.26 11.90
C GLN A 251 3.97 -1.02 10.54
N THR A 252 3.92 0.24 10.13
CA THR A 252 3.33 0.62 8.84
C THR A 252 4.40 0.53 7.75
N ALA A 253 4.08 -0.22 6.70
CA ALA A 253 4.83 -0.33 5.46
C ALA A 253 4.10 0.41 4.32
N PHE A 254 4.88 0.91 3.37
CA PHE A 254 4.38 1.55 2.16
C PHE A 254 4.70 0.70 0.93
N LEU A 255 4.14 1.08 -0.22
CA LEU A 255 4.61 0.53 -1.50
C LEU A 255 6.12 0.73 -1.61
N SER A 256 6.83 -0.24 -2.18
CA SER A 256 8.30 -0.33 -2.21
C SER A 256 9.02 -0.68 -0.89
N THR A 257 8.30 -0.87 0.23
CA THR A 257 8.93 -1.43 1.44
C THR A 257 9.22 -2.92 1.23
N THR A 258 10.43 -3.35 1.59
CA THR A 258 10.82 -4.76 1.63
C THR A 258 10.58 -5.34 3.02
N ILE A 259 9.93 -6.50 3.10
CA ILE A 259 9.63 -7.20 4.35
C ILE A 259 10.47 -8.47 4.39
N GLY A 260 11.36 -8.61 5.36
CA GLY A 260 12.14 -9.84 5.57
C GLY A 260 11.52 -10.71 6.65
N MET A 261 11.36 -12.01 6.37
CA MET A 261 10.84 -13.03 7.30
C MET A 261 11.55 -14.35 7.03
N GLY A 262 12.16 -14.97 8.04
CA GLY A 262 12.98 -16.17 7.83
C GLY A 262 14.13 -15.92 6.86
N GLU A 263 14.18 -16.68 5.77
CA GLU A 263 15.13 -16.50 4.65
C GLU A 263 14.50 -15.74 3.47
N SER A 264 13.19 -15.53 3.52
CA SER A 264 12.41 -14.90 2.46
C SER A 264 12.35 -13.38 2.60
N THR A 265 12.36 -12.70 1.46
CA THR A 265 12.11 -11.26 1.36
C THR A 265 10.90 -11.01 0.46
N LEU A 266 9.95 -10.24 0.95
CA LEU A 266 8.74 -9.85 0.24
C LEU A 266 8.83 -8.39 -0.23
N SER A 267 8.22 -8.10 -1.37
CA SER A 267 8.04 -6.75 -1.90
C SER A 267 6.56 -6.45 -2.15
N LEU A 268 6.16 -5.22 -1.85
CA LEU A 268 4.79 -4.73 -2.02
C LEU A 268 4.67 -3.99 -3.36
N VAL A 269 3.96 -4.60 -4.31
CA VAL A 269 3.76 -4.09 -5.67
C VAL A 269 2.30 -3.61 -5.84
N PRO A 270 2.05 -2.41 -6.39
CA PRO A 270 0.69 -1.97 -6.67
C PRO A 270 0.02 -2.89 -7.69
N LEU A 271 -1.19 -3.35 -7.38
CA LEU A 271 -1.99 -4.13 -8.33
C LEU A 271 -2.49 -3.21 -9.44
N LEU A 272 -2.09 -3.50 -10.68
CA LEU A 272 -2.57 -2.78 -11.85
C LEU A 272 -4.00 -3.23 -12.19
N PRO A 273 -4.90 -2.34 -12.64
CA PRO A 273 -6.29 -2.69 -12.94
C PRO A 273 -6.45 -3.84 -13.93
N THR A 274 -5.48 -4.00 -14.85
CA THR A 274 -5.47 -5.03 -15.88
C THR A 274 -5.28 -6.46 -15.35
N GLU A 275 -4.71 -6.65 -14.16
CA GLU A 275 -4.49 -7.99 -13.60
C GLU A 275 -5.74 -8.58 -12.91
N LEU A 276 -6.80 -7.78 -12.70
CA LEU A 276 -8.00 -8.21 -11.96
C LEU A 276 -9.05 -8.94 -12.81
N ASP A 277 -8.96 -8.82 -14.13
CA ASP A 277 -9.95 -9.39 -15.07
C ASP A 277 -9.44 -10.65 -15.76
N VAL A 278 -8.35 -11.26 -15.28
CA VAL A 278 -8.03 -12.62 -15.72
C VAL A 278 -9.08 -13.53 -15.06
N PRO A 279 -10.07 -14.07 -15.81
CA PRO A 279 -10.94 -15.07 -15.24
C PRO A 279 -10.01 -16.14 -14.70
N ALA A 280 -10.20 -16.56 -13.44
CA ALA A 280 -9.44 -17.65 -12.86
C ALA A 280 -9.52 -18.80 -13.88
N SER A 281 -8.46 -18.97 -14.65
CA SER A 281 -8.37 -20.04 -15.63
C SER A 281 -8.37 -21.26 -14.75
N SER A 282 -9.54 -21.91 -14.69
CA SER A 282 -9.72 -23.13 -13.93
C SER A 282 -8.53 -24.02 -14.27
N PRO A 283 -7.74 -24.50 -13.29
CA PRO A 283 -6.73 -25.50 -13.56
C PRO A 283 -7.44 -26.83 -13.83
N GLU A 284 -8.24 -26.87 -14.89
CA GLU A 284 -8.84 -28.08 -15.41
C GLU A 284 -7.84 -28.69 -16.39
N GLU A 285 -7.22 -29.76 -15.90
CA GLU A 285 -7.08 -31.01 -16.64
C GLU A 285 -6.31 -30.99 -17.96
N ASP A 286 -5.01 -30.68 -17.93
CA ASP A 286 -4.07 -31.10 -18.99
C ASP A 286 -3.29 -32.38 -18.62
N LEU A 287 -3.85 -33.22 -17.73
CA LEU A 287 -3.18 -34.40 -17.17
C LEU A 287 -3.61 -35.76 -17.75
N LEU A 288 -4.42 -35.86 -18.80
CA LEU A 288 -4.80 -37.18 -19.34
C LEU A 288 -4.83 -37.26 -20.88
N ALA A 289 -3.68 -37.04 -21.51
CA ALA A 289 -3.44 -37.54 -22.88
C ALA A 289 -2.00 -38.06 -23.04
N GLY A 290 -1.49 -38.80 -22.05
CA GLY A 290 -0.24 -39.54 -22.13
C GLY A 290 -0.50 -41.03 -22.34
N SER A 291 -0.75 -41.40 -23.59
CA SER A 291 -1.00 -42.76 -24.07
C SER A 291 0.04 -43.78 -23.58
N ASN A 292 -0.44 -44.86 -22.98
CA ASN A 292 0.32 -46.09 -22.75
C ASN A 292 0.71 -46.75 -24.09
N GLU A 293 1.89 -46.48 -24.62
CA GLU A 293 2.52 -47.37 -25.60
C GLU A 293 3.40 -48.40 -24.89
N ARG A 294 2.75 -49.53 -24.55
CA ARG A 294 3.42 -50.80 -24.30
C ARG A 294 4.14 -51.24 -25.57
N THR A 295 5.45 -51.03 -25.66
CA THR A 295 6.29 -51.81 -26.57
C THR A 295 6.76 -53.06 -25.85
N SER A 296 6.03 -54.14 -26.12
CA SER A 296 6.49 -55.50 -25.89
C SER A 296 7.54 -55.83 -26.95
N ALA A 297 8.78 -56.10 -26.55
CA ALA A 297 9.77 -56.75 -27.40
C ALA A 297 10.80 -57.52 -26.57
N ARG A 298 10.63 -58.85 -26.61
CA ARG A 298 11.59 -59.96 -26.56
C ARG A 298 12.77 -59.92 -25.59
#